data_AF-A0A836HBK5-F1
#
_entry.id   AF-A0A836HBK5-F1
#
_cell.length_a   1.000
_cell.length_b   1.000
_cell.length_c   1.000
_cell.angle_alpha   90.00
_cell.angle_beta   90.00
_cell.angle_gamma   90.00
#
_symmetry.space_group_name_H-M   'P 1'
#
loop_
_entity.id
_entity.type
_entity.pdbx_description
1 polymer ?
#
loop_
_entity_poly.entity_id
_entity_poly.type
_entity_poly.pdbx_seq_one_letter_code
_entity_poly.pdbx_strand_id
1 'polypeptide(L)'
;MLASACSWGHTKWTPYEVLRVPPSASISEIRAAFKRMALRTHPDKATVPRTTSATSGDMVTSGPAPPAVFHVVKEASEILLDPYLRAAYDAARSHALVREVGAVSDTYSLAEDFVRVRMAGEEGDEQHVQMYQRECRCGGIYEVALFLGAAGESGSRGGDASACCSHTLRCECDSCSLVVEVVV
;
A
#
# COMPACT_ATOMS: atom_id res chain seq x y z
N MET A 1 -15.40 4.42 8.04
CA MET A 1 -15.42 5.15 6.77
C MET A 1 -14.23 4.65 5.95
N LEU A 2 -14.50 4.10 4.77
CA LEU A 2 -13.56 3.28 4.00
C LEU A 2 -12.33 4.08 3.52
N ALA A 3 -11.16 3.79 4.08
CA ALA A 3 -9.86 4.25 3.61
C ALA A 3 -9.41 3.47 2.35
N SER A 4 -10.26 3.43 1.32
CA SER A 4 -10.09 2.52 0.18
C SER A 4 -9.89 3.23 -1.18
N ALA A 5 -9.45 4.48 -1.22
CA ALA A 5 -9.38 5.20 -2.50
C ALA A 5 -8.16 6.10 -2.73
N CYS A 6 -7.06 5.92 -1.99
CA CYS A 6 -5.79 6.64 -2.25
C CYS A 6 -4.72 5.72 -2.87
N SER A 7 -5.10 4.63 -3.50
CA SER A 7 -4.14 3.74 -4.16
C SER A 7 -3.84 4.27 -5.55
N TRP A 8 -2.78 5.08 -5.63
CA TRP A 8 -2.11 5.32 -6.89
C TRP A 8 -1.71 3.97 -7.53
N GLY A 9 -2.32 3.62 -8.65
CA GLY A 9 -2.22 2.28 -9.24
C GLY A 9 -0.92 2.00 -10.01
N HIS A 10 0.00 2.98 -10.10
CA HIS A 10 1.19 2.88 -10.93
C HIS A 10 2.43 2.61 -10.07
N THR A 11 3.05 1.45 -10.24
CA THR A 11 4.24 1.03 -9.47
C THR A 11 5.56 1.61 -9.99
N LYS A 12 5.56 2.13 -11.22
CA LYS A 12 6.78 2.64 -11.90
C LYS A 12 7.01 4.13 -11.72
N TRP A 13 5.96 4.90 -11.46
CA TRP A 13 6.03 6.36 -11.38
C TRP A 13 5.22 6.84 -10.21
N THR A 14 5.55 7.99 -9.65
CA THR A 14 4.71 8.67 -8.65
C THR A 14 3.79 9.71 -9.29
N PRO A 15 2.69 10.13 -8.63
CA PRO A 15 1.85 11.24 -9.11
C PRO A 15 2.67 12.52 -9.39
N TYR A 16 3.68 12.76 -8.56
CA TYR A 16 4.60 13.89 -8.67
C TYR A 16 5.43 13.83 -9.95
N GLU A 17 5.97 12.66 -10.29
CA GLU A 17 6.75 12.45 -11.52
C GLU A 17 5.88 12.56 -12.78
N VAL A 18 4.63 12.08 -12.73
CA VAL A 18 3.68 12.19 -13.85
C VAL A 18 3.37 13.65 -14.17
N LEU A 19 3.12 14.47 -13.13
CA LEU A 19 2.90 15.91 -13.31
C LEU A 19 4.20 16.73 -13.46
N ARG A 20 5.36 16.11 -13.25
CA ARG A 20 6.68 16.75 -13.24
C ARG A 20 6.75 17.93 -12.27
N VAL A 21 6.31 17.68 -11.04
CA VAL A 21 6.35 18.65 -9.94
C VAL A 21 7.06 18.05 -8.72
N PRO A 22 7.78 18.84 -7.92
CA PRO A 22 8.40 18.35 -6.70
C PRO A 22 7.35 18.01 -5.62
N PRO A 23 7.66 17.14 -4.64
CA PRO A 23 6.77 16.86 -3.51
C PRO A 23 6.41 18.08 -2.67
N SER A 24 7.22 19.15 -2.72
CA SER A 24 6.98 20.43 -2.06
C SER A 24 6.10 21.40 -2.87
N ALA A 25 5.61 21.00 -4.06
CA ALA A 25 4.84 21.87 -4.93
C ALA A 25 3.53 22.33 -4.29
N SER A 26 3.20 23.60 -4.51
CA SER A 26 1.94 24.23 -4.11
C SER A 26 0.77 23.81 -5.00
N ILE A 27 -0.47 24.00 -4.53
CA ILE A 27 -1.68 23.66 -5.29
C ILE A 27 -1.74 24.43 -6.63
N SER A 28 -1.31 25.69 -6.66
CA SER A 28 -1.28 26.50 -7.89
C SER A 28 -0.31 25.94 -8.93
N GLU A 29 0.88 25.49 -8.50
CA GLU A 29 1.87 24.84 -9.37
C GLU A 29 1.34 23.51 -9.91
N ILE A 30 0.67 22.72 -9.08
CA ILE A 30 0.06 21.45 -9.49
C ILE A 30 -1.04 21.69 -10.53
N ARG A 31 -1.92 22.70 -10.34
CA ARG A 31 -2.94 23.08 -11.34
C ARG A 31 -2.31 23.52 -12.65
N ALA A 32 -1.27 24.34 -12.59
CA ALA A 32 -0.55 24.80 -13.78
C ALA A 32 0.13 23.63 -14.51
N ALA A 33 0.75 22.70 -13.78
CA ALA A 33 1.35 21.49 -14.32
C ALA A 33 0.31 20.58 -14.99
N PHE A 34 -0.82 20.32 -14.32
CA PHE A 34 -1.93 19.57 -14.89
C PHE A 34 -2.42 20.19 -16.20
N LYS A 35 -2.68 21.51 -16.24
CA LYS A 35 -3.10 22.19 -17.47
C LYS A 35 -2.09 22.02 -18.61
N ARG A 36 -0.80 22.17 -18.33
CA ARG A 36 0.27 21.98 -19.34
C ARG A 36 0.33 20.55 -19.84
N MET A 37 0.23 19.56 -18.96
CA MET A 37 0.31 18.15 -19.29
C MET A 37 -0.94 17.68 -20.03
N ALA A 38 -2.14 18.02 -19.56
CA ALA A 38 -3.41 17.75 -20.20
C ALA A 38 -3.43 18.21 -21.66
N LEU A 39 -2.95 19.42 -21.95
CA LEU A 39 -2.87 19.94 -23.33
C LEU A 39 -1.88 19.17 -24.22
N ARG A 40 -0.84 18.58 -23.65
CA ARG A 40 0.17 17.80 -24.38
C ARG A 40 -0.27 16.36 -24.64
N THR A 41 -1.07 15.80 -23.73
CA THR A 41 -1.47 14.39 -23.74
C THR A 41 -2.90 14.18 -24.23
N HIS A 42 -3.63 15.26 -24.55
CA HIS A 42 -5.02 15.19 -25.00
C HIS A 42 -5.17 14.32 -26.26
N PRO A 43 -6.11 13.35 -26.29
CA PRO A 43 -6.27 12.42 -27.40
C PRO A 43 -6.58 13.11 -28.74
N ASP A 44 -7.26 14.27 -28.72
CA ASP A 44 -7.59 15.06 -29.93
C ASP A 44 -6.35 15.64 -30.66
N LYS A 45 -5.21 15.76 -29.97
CA LYS A 45 -3.94 16.21 -30.57
C LYS A 45 -3.02 15.05 -30.99
N ALA A 46 -3.38 13.81 -30.63
CA ALA A 46 -2.58 12.61 -30.90
C ALA A 46 -2.81 12.03 -32.32
N THR A 47 -3.71 12.61 -33.12
CA THR A 47 -4.00 12.20 -34.50
C THR A 47 -2.93 12.60 -35.53
N VAL A 48 -1.80 13.16 -35.08
CA VAL A 48 -0.62 13.37 -35.94
C VAL A 48 0.50 12.47 -35.43
N PRO A 49 0.92 11.44 -36.17
CA PRO A 49 2.06 10.62 -35.78
C PRO A 49 3.31 11.50 -35.86
N ARG A 50 3.74 12.04 -34.71
CA ARG A 50 5.03 12.72 -34.59
C ARG A 50 6.12 11.67 -34.60
N THR A 51 6.58 11.36 -35.81
CA THR A 51 7.92 10.83 -36.04
C THR A 51 8.95 11.79 -35.43
N THR A 52 9.73 11.25 -34.49
CA THR A 52 11.09 11.66 -34.10
C THR A 52 11.34 12.98 -33.37
N SER A 53 12.36 12.89 -32.51
CA SER A 53 13.30 13.92 -32.10
C SER A 53 13.08 14.57 -30.73
N ALA A 54 13.90 14.08 -29.81
CA ALA A 54 14.40 14.75 -28.63
C ALA A 54 14.84 16.20 -28.93
N THR A 55 14.66 17.06 -27.92
CA THR A 55 15.61 18.08 -27.42
C THR A 55 14.82 19.23 -26.80
N SER A 56 14.72 19.27 -25.47
CA SER A 56 14.65 20.50 -24.68
C SER A 56 15.10 20.13 -23.27
N GLY A 57 16.22 20.69 -22.84
CA GLY A 57 16.92 20.30 -21.63
C GLY A 57 16.12 20.57 -20.36
N ASP A 58 16.17 19.60 -19.46
CA ASP A 58 16.32 19.85 -18.04
C ASP A 58 17.11 18.66 -17.47
N MET A 59 18.20 18.96 -16.76
CA MET A 59 19.02 17.97 -16.09
C MET A 59 18.24 17.36 -14.91
N VAL A 60 18.54 16.08 -14.67
CA VAL A 60 18.30 15.25 -13.48
C VAL A 60 17.28 14.11 -13.69
N THR A 61 17.84 12.92 -13.48
CA THR A 61 17.24 11.58 -13.35
C THR A 61 17.07 10.77 -14.63
N SER A 62 18.09 9.93 -14.86
CA SER A 62 18.06 8.74 -15.71
C SER A 62 16.99 7.75 -15.22
N GLY A 63 15.77 7.89 -15.73
CA GLY A 63 14.67 6.94 -15.56
C GLY A 63 13.78 6.94 -16.80
N PRO A 64 13.01 5.87 -17.05
CA PRO A 64 12.08 5.85 -18.17
C PRO A 64 11.09 7.00 -18.03
N ALA A 65 11.02 7.86 -19.06
CA ALA A 65 10.11 9.00 -19.07
C ALA A 65 8.66 8.54 -18.79
N PRO A 66 7.91 9.26 -17.93
CA PRO A 66 6.57 8.83 -17.54
C PRO A 66 5.63 8.75 -18.76
N PRO A 67 4.65 7.83 -18.73
CA PRO A 67 3.70 7.66 -19.82
C PRO A 67 2.90 8.95 -19.95
N ALA A 68 3.01 9.60 -21.10
CA ALA A 68 2.30 10.82 -21.43
C ALA A 68 0.83 10.54 -21.81
N VAL A 69 0.15 9.65 -21.08
CA VAL A 69 -1.25 9.29 -21.35
C VAL A 69 -2.15 10.17 -20.48
N PHE A 70 -3.17 10.76 -21.09
CA PHE A 70 -4.08 11.71 -20.43
C PHE A 70 -4.73 11.15 -19.16
N HIS A 71 -5.13 9.87 -19.15
CA HIS A 71 -5.79 9.27 -17.99
C HIS A 71 -4.87 9.23 -16.75
N VAL A 72 -3.58 8.89 -16.93
CA VAL A 72 -2.59 8.86 -15.84
C VAL A 72 -2.32 10.26 -15.30
N VAL A 73 -2.25 11.25 -16.19
CA VAL A 73 -2.09 12.67 -15.82
C VAL A 73 -3.30 13.16 -15.01
N LYS A 74 -4.51 12.74 -15.39
CA LYS A 74 -5.75 13.08 -14.69
C LYS A 74 -5.79 12.45 -13.29
N GLU A 75 -5.54 11.14 -13.18
CA GLU A 75 -5.47 10.42 -11.91
C GLU A 75 -4.43 11.06 -10.96
N ALA A 76 -3.24 11.40 -11.48
CA ALA A 76 -2.19 12.04 -10.69
C ALA A 76 -2.66 13.40 -10.14
N SER A 77 -3.37 14.17 -10.96
CA SER A 77 -3.91 15.47 -10.56
C SER A 77 -5.04 15.35 -9.54
N GLU A 78 -5.87 14.31 -9.62
CA GLU A 78 -6.96 14.07 -8.66
C GLU A 78 -6.40 13.82 -7.25
N ILE A 79 -5.35 13.01 -7.14
CA ILE A 79 -4.66 12.75 -5.87
C ILE A 79 -3.97 14.03 -5.35
N LEU A 80 -3.24 14.75 -6.21
CA LEU A 80 -2.38 15.86 -5.76
C LEU A 80 -3.11 17.18 -5.52
N LEU A 81 -4.29 17.39 -6.14
CA LEU A 81 -5.08 18.60 -5.95
C LEU A 81 -5.98 18.55 -4.71
N ASP A 82 -6.39 17.37 -4.28
CA ASP A 82 -7.11 17.18 -3.03
C ASP A 82 -6.13 17.09 -1.85
N PRO A 83 -6.20 17.99 -0.85
CA PRO A 83 -5.25 18.00 0.25
C PRO A 83 -5.33 16.74 1.13
N TYR A 84 -6.52 16.14 1.27
CA TYR A 84 -6.70 14.91 2.04
C TYR A 84 -6.13 13.70 1.30
N LEU A 85 -6.42 13.57 0.00
CA LEU A 85 -5.87 12.48 -0.82
C LEU A 85 -4.35 12.58 -0.92
N ARG A 86 -3.80 13.79 -1.11
CA ARG A 86 -2.35 14.02 -1.14
C ARG A 86 -1.69 13.64 0.19
N ALA A 87 -2.25 14.08 1.31
CA ALA A 87 -1.72 13.75 2.63
C ALA A 87 -1.77 12.24 2.90
N ALA A 88 -2.88 11.57 2.55
CA ALA A 88 -3.01 10.13 2.67
C ALA A 88 -2.00 9.38 1.80
N TYR A 89 -1.79 9.81 0.55
CA TYR A 89 -0.78 9.25 -0.35
C TYR A 89 0.65 9.42 0.21
N ASP A 90 0.99 10.63 0.65
CA ASP A 90 2.32 10.92 1.19
C ASP A 90 2.57 10.13 2.48
N ALA A 91 1.56 10.01 3.36
CA ALA A 91 1.63 9.21 4.57
C ALA A 91 1.83 7.73 4.24
N ALA A 92 1.00 7.15 3.36
CA ALA A 92 1.12 5.74 2.95
C ALA A 92 2.50 5.44 2.34
N ARG A 93 3.01 6.32 1.46
CA ARG A 93 4.35 6.18 0.87
C ARG A 93 5.44 6.27 1.94
N SER A 94 5.32 7.20 2.89
CA SER A 94 6.29 7.32 4.00
C SER A 94 6.27 6.09 4.91
N HIS A 95 5.09 5.53 5.18
CA HIS A 95 4.96 4.32 5.98
C HIS A 95 5.61 3.13 5.28
N ALA A 96 5.35 2.94 3.98
CA ALA A 96 5.96 1.87 3.19
C ALA A 96 7.50 1.93 3.23
N LEU A 97 8.09 3.12 3.02
CA LEU A 97 9.55 3.29 3.08
C LEU A 97 10.12 2.96 4.47
N VAL A 98 9.45 3.36 5.55
CA VAL A 98 9.90 3.02 6.91
C VAL A 98 9.79 1.51 7.16
N ARG A 99 8.75 0.85 6.65
CA ARG A 99 8.56 -0.60 6.78
C ARG A 99 9.60 -1.40 6.00
N GLU A 100 10.06 -0.91 4.85
CA GLU A 100 11.13 -1.54 4.06
C GLU A 100 12.45 -1.65 4.83
N VAL A 101 12.73 -0.71 5.76
CA VAL A 101 13.89 -0.80 6.67
C VAL A 101 13.79 -2.04 7.56
N GLY A 102 12.59 -2.59 7.75
CA GLY A 102 12.36 -3.82 8.49
C GLY A 102 12.57 -3.68 10.00
N ALA A 103 12.48 -2.47 10.54
CA ALA A 103 12.54 -2.24 11.97
C ALA A 103 11.29 -2.81 12.66
N VAL A 104 11.51 -3.66 13.66
CA VAL A 104 10.45 -4.19 14.53
C VAL A 104 10.41 -3.36 15.80
N SER A 105 9.22 -2.86 16.14
CA SER A 105 9.04 -2.02 17.33
C SER A 105 9.02 -2.84 18.61
N ASP A 106 8.23 -3.92 18.63
CA ASP A 106 7.98 -4.77 19.79
C ASP A 106 7.62 -6.18 19.32
N THR A 107 7.73 -7.16 20.22
CA THR A 107 7.27 -8.54 20.03
C THR A 107 6.15 -8.86 21.02
N TYR A 108 5.05 -9.44 20.54
CA TYR A 108 3.83 -9.72 21.31
C TYR A 108 3.41 -11.18 21.16
N SER A 109 2.73 -11.71 22.17
CA SER A 109 2.11 -13.05 22.12
C SER A 109 0.67 -12.95 21.63
N LEU A 110 0.29 -13.66 20.56
CA LEU A 110 -1.08 -13.59 20.05
C LEU A 110 -2.12 -13.99 21.11
N ALA A 111 -1.78 -14.97 21.96
CA ALA A 111 -2.68 -15.50 22.97
C ALA A 111 -2.89 -14.55 24.16
N GLU A 112 -1.89 -13.73 24.50
CA GLU A 112 -1.91 -12.88 25.70
C GLU A 112 -2.17 -11.41 25.38
N ASP A 113 -1.63 -10.92 24.25
CA ASP A 113 -1.59 -9.51 23.91
C ASP A 113 -2.71 -9.06 22.95
N PHE A 114 -3.40 -10.00 22.30
CA PHE A 114 -4.44 -9.69 21.33
C PHE A 114 -5.82 -10.17 21.79
N VAL A 115 -6.84 -9.37 21.49
CA VAL A 115 -8.24 -9.71 21.74
C VAL A 115 -8.83 -10.37 20.51
N ARG A 116 -9.54 -11.48 20.68
CA ARG A 116 -10.27 -12.13 19.58
C ARG A 116 -11.59 -11.41 19.30
N VAL A 117 -11.82 -10.98 18.06
CA VAL A 117 -12.94 -10.08 17.70
C VAL A 117 -14.02 -10.73 16.83
N ARG A 118 -13.77 -11.88 16.19
CA ARG A 118 -14.80 -12.62 15.41
C ARG A 118 -14.80 -14.11 15.72
N MET A 119 -15.99 -14.63 16.01
CA MET A 119 -16.33 -16.05 16.17
C MET A 119 -17.69 -16.29 15.52
N ALA A 120 -17.89 -17.49 14.98
CA ALA A 120 -19.14 -18.02 14.38
C ALA A 120 -19.41 -17.61 12.93
N GLY A 121 -18.75 -18.32 12.00
CA GLY A 121 -19.50 -18.83 10.86
C GLY A 121 -20.43 -19.93 11.38
N GLU A 122 -21.72 -19.81 11.05
CA GLU A 122 -22.73 -20.83 11.33
C GLU A 122 -22.26 -22.19 10.83
N GLU A 123 -22.56 -23.26 11.58
CA GLU A 123 -22.20 -24.65 11.28
C GLU A 123 -22.42 -24.96 9.79
N GLY A 124 -21.34 -25.10 9.01
CA GLY A 124 -21.47 -25.43 7.60
C GLY A 124 -20.20 -25.38 6.74
N ASP A 125 -19.26 -24.46 7.00
CA ASP A 125 -18.09 -24.29 6.13
C ASP A 125 -16.76 -24.61 6.85
N GLU A 126 -15.99 -25.53 6.27
CA GLU A 126 -14.79 -26.20 6.82
C GLU A 126 -13.54 -25.31 6.98
N GLN A 127 -13.69 -23.97 7.05
CA GLN A 127 -12.56 -23.05 7.23
C GLN A 127 -12.90 -21.92 8.21
N HIS A 128 -12.48 -22.10 9.47
CA HIS A 128 -12.71 -21.12 10.52
C HIS A 128 -11.60 -20.06 10.54
N VAL A 129 -11.92 -18.83 10.15
CA VAL A 129 -10.99 -17.68 10.25
C VAL A 129 -11.14 -17.03 11.62
N GLN A 130 -10.08 -17.06 12.43
CA GLN A 130 -10.04 -16.36 13.71
C GLN A 130 -9.34 -15.03 13.56
N MET A 131 -9.99 -13.95 14.00
CA MET A 131 -9.46 -12.60 13.89
C MET A 131 -9.12 -12.02 15.26
N TYR A 132 -7.90 -11.51 15.38
CA TYR A 132 -7.29 -10.98 16.58
C TYR A 132 -6.89 -9.52 16.37
N GLN A 133 -7.17 -8.66 17.35
CA GLN A 133 -6.86 -7.24 17.27
C GLN A 133 -6.15 -6.74 18.54
N ARG A 134 -5.28 -5.74 18.36
CA ARG A 134 -4.62 -4.99 19.44
C ARG A 134 -4.49 -3.53 19.04
N GLU A 135 -4.67 -2.62 19.99
CA GLU A 135 -4.47 -1.19 19.77
C GLU A 135 -2.97 -0.84 19.67
N CYS A 136 -2.64 0.01 18.70
CA CYS A 136 -1.32 0.61 18.54
C CYS A 136 -1.21 1.89 19.37
N ARG A 137 0.01 2.29 19.75
CA ARG A 137 0.28 3.53 20.49
C ARG A 137 -0.16 4.80 19.75
N CYS A 138 -0.35 4.73 18.44
CA CYS A 138 -0.88 5.84 17.63
C CYS A 138 -2.43 5.90 17.63
N GLY A 139 -3.12 4.95 18.27
CA GLY A 139 -4.57 4.80 18.21
C GLY A 139 -5.10 3.99 17.02
N GLY A 140 -4.22 3.48 16.16
CA GLY A 140 -4.57 2.51 15.11
C GLY A 140 -4.68 1.08 15.66
N ILE A 141 -4.85 0.10 14.78
CA ILE A 141 -4.97 -1.31 15.16
C ILE A 141 -3.94 -2.18 14.44
N TYR A 142 -3.49 -3.21 15.15
CA TYR A 142 -2.84 -4.39 14.62
C TYR A 142 -3.91 -5.47 14.46
N GLU A 143 -4.00 -6.06 13.27
CA GLU A 143 -4.96 -7.13 12.97
C GLU A 143 -4.21 -8.38 12.49
N VAL A 144 -4.53 -9.53 13.10
CA VAL A 144 -3.97 -10.83 12.74
C VAL A 144 -5.14 -11.78 12.46
N ALA A 145 -5.15 -12.35 11.26
CA ALA A 145 -6.11 -13.37 10.86
C ALA A 145 -5.42 -14.73 10.79
N LEU A 146 -5.93 -15.70 11.53
CA LEU A 146 -5.50 -17.10 11.48
C LEU A 146 -6.53 -17.95 10.76
N PHE A 147 -6.08 -18.70 9.76
CA PHE A 147 -6.90 -19.67 9.06
C PHE A 147 -6.64 -21.04 9.70
N LEU A 148 -7.55 -21.53 10.55
CA LEU A 148 -7.47 -22.90 11.03
C LEU A 148 -8.04 -23.81 9.93
N GLY A 149 -7.16 -24.50 9.22
CA GLY A 149 -7.56 -25.63 8.38
C GLY A 149 -7.97 -26.79 9.28
N ALA A 150 -9.07 -27.46 8.95
CA ALA A 150 -9.33 -28.79 9.48
C ALA A 150 -8.09 -29.66 9.18
N ALA A 151 -7.46 -30.20 10.22
CA ALA A 151 -6.33 -31.10 10.05
C ALA A 151 -6.78 -32.28 9.18
N GLY A 152 -6.40 -32.28 7.90
CA GLY A 152 -6.67 -33.38 7.00
C GLY A 152 -5.94 -34.62 7.50
N GLU A 153 -6.70 -35.65 7.85
CA GLU A 153 -6.22 -37.00 8.10
C GLU A 153 -5.35 -37.45 6.92
N SER A 154 -4.03 -37.35 7.07
CA SER A 154 -3.08 -38.05 6.24
C SER A 154 -2.49 -39.15 7.09
N GLY A 155 -3.08 -40.34 6.98
CA GLY A 155 -2.53 -41.55 7.55
C GLY A 155 -1.11 -41.77 7.03
N SER A 156 -0.11 -41.62 7.89
CA SER A 156 1.13 -42.37 7.82
C SER A 156 1.81 -42.44 9.18
N ARG A 157 2.27 -43.66 9.46
CA ARG A 157 2.78 -44.16 10.72
C ARG A 157 4.12 -43.50 11.09
N GLY A 158 4.21 -43.09 12.36
CA GLY A 158 5.41 -43.17 13.19
C GLY A 158 6.48 -42.09 12.97
N GLY A 159 6.81 -41.38 14.05
CA GLY A 159 8.05 -40.61 14.15
C GLY A 159 7.86 -39.25 14.78
N ASP A 160 7.93 -39.23 16.11
CA ASP A 160 8.42 -38.14 16.95
C ASP A 160 7.59 -36.86 17.09
N ALA A 161 7.47 -36.43 18.35
CA ALA A 161 6.84 -35.21 18.81
C ALA A 161 7.42 -33.98 18.09
N SER A 162 6.80 -33.60 16.96
CA SER A 162 7.14 -32.38 16.25
C SER A 162 6.58 -31.22 17.04
N ALA A 163 7.50 -30.54 17.73
CA ALA A 163 7.31 -29.34 18.54
C ALA A 163 6.18 -28.45 18.02
N CYS A 164 5.38 -27.92 18.95
CA CYS A 164 4.59 -26.73 18.76
C CYS A 164 5.50 -25.63 18.18
N CYS A 165 5.55 -25.55 16.85
CA CYS A 165 6.37 -24.59 16.15
C CYS A 165 5.66 -23.25 16.29
N SER A 166 5.96 -22.53 17.37
CA SER A 166 5.57 -21.14 17.49
C SER A 166 6.17 -20.39 16.31
N HIS A 167 5.32 -19.77 15.50
CA HIS A 167 5.78 -19.03 14.32
C HIS A 167 5.56 -17.54 14.54
N THR A 168 6.59 -16.76 14.21
CA THR A 168 6.54 -15.31 14.35
C THR A 168 6.01 -14.69 13.06
N LEU A 169 4.92 -13.93 13.17
CA LEU A 169 4.34 -13.14 12.09
C LEU A 169 4.76 -11.67 12.23
N ARG A 170 4.96 -10.98 11.11
CA ARG A 170 5.06 -9.52 11.11
C ARG A 170 3.67 -8.92 10.94
N CYS A 171 3.25 -8.10 11.90
CA CYS A 171 1.97 -7.41 11.87
C CYS A 171 2.20 -5.89 11.76
N GLU A 172 1.55 -5.28 10.78
CA GLU A 172 1.68 -3.85 10.47
C GLU A 172 0.51 -3.09 11.09
N CYS A 173 0.76 -1.89 11.61
CA CYS A 173 -0.33 -1.02 12.06
C CYS A 173 -1.10 -0.47 10.85
N ASP A 174 -2.42 -0.38 10.93
CA ASP A 174 -3.25 0.20 9.86
C ASP A 174 -3.05 1.72 9.65
N SER A 175 -2.57 2.42 10.69
CA SER A 175 -2.59 3.89 10.75
C SER A 175 -1.21 4.54 10.75
N CYS A 176 -0.14 3.82 11.13
CA CYS A 176 1.22 4.35 11.20
C CYS A 176 2.25 3.37 10.63
N SER A 177 3.52 3.76 10.60
CA SER A 177 4.61 2.92 10.06
C SER A 177 5.07 1.79 10.97
N LEU A 178 4.53 1.64 12.18
CA LEU A 178 5.00 0.63 13.14
C LEU A 178 4.67 -0.79 12.68
N VAL A 179 5.64 -1.68 12.90
CA VAL A 179 5.55 -3.12 12.67
C VAL A 179 5.94 -3.83 13.96
N VAL A 180 5.19 -4.87 14.30
CA VAL A 180 5.43 -5.70 15.48
C VAL A 180 5.58 -7.15 15.06
N GLU A 181 6.31 -7.91 15.87
CA GLU A 181 6.35 -9.36 15.74
C GLU A 181 5.28 -9.99 16.63
N VAL A 182 4.54 -10.95 16.10
CA VAL A 182 3.48 -11.64 16.81
C VAL A 182 3.79 -13.12 16.83
N VAL A 183 4.03 -13.67 18.02
CA VAL A 183 4.27 -15.09 18.24
C VAL A 183 2.92 -15.79 18.34
N VAL A 184 2.69 -16.74 17.43
CA VAL A 184 1.47 -17.56 17.36
C VAL A 184 1.76 -18.97 17.84
#